data_AF-A0A0U5NY99-F1
#
_entry.id   AF-A0A0U5NY99-F1
#
_cell.length_a   1.000
_cell.length_b   1.000
_cell.length_c   1.000
_cell.angle_alpha   90.00
_cell.angle_beta   90.00
_cell.angle_gamma   90.00
#
_symmetry.space_group_name_H-M   'P 1'
#
loop_
_entity.id
_entity.type
_entity.pdbx_description
1 polymer ?
#
loop_
_entity_poly.entity_id
_entity_poly.type
_entity_poly.pdbx_seq_one_letter_code
_entity_poly.pdbx_strand_id
1 'polypeptide(L)' 'MGIINKENIAKIKDGIIILNNSRGPLIVEEDLRDALNSGKVAGAGLDVVSTEPIKGENPLLQAKNCIITPHIS' A
#
# COMPACT_ATOMS: atom_id res chain seq x y z
N MET A 1 12.62 -6.55 4.07
CA MET A 1 11.77 -7.08 2.98
C MET A 1 10.83 -5.94 2.59
N GLY A 2 10.68 -5.67 1.30
CA GLY A 2 9.99 -4.47 0.79
C GLY A 2 10.12 -4.48 -0.73
N ILE A 3 9.46 -5.44 -1.36
CA ILE A 3 9.51 -5.64 -2.81
C ILE A 3 8.80 -4.48 -3.50
N ILE A 4 7.70 -4.02 -2.92
CA ILE A 4 7.01 -2.81 -3.36
C ILE A 4 7.51 -1.66 -2.48
N ASN A 5 8.45 -0.91 -3.04
CA ASN A 5 9.09 0.26 -2.43
C ASN A 5 9.17 1.39 -3.47
N LYS A 6 9.65 2.56 -3.05
CA LYS A 6 9.78 3.74 -3.90
C LYS A 6 10.51 3.45 -5.22
N GLU A 7 11.64 2.74 -5.18
CA GLU A 7 12.45 2.48 -6.38
C GLU A 7 11.73 1.61 -7.40
N ASN A 8 10.99 0.60 -6.94
CA ASN A 8 10.23 -0.27 -7.83
C ASN A 8 8.93 0.38 -8.28
N ILE A 9 8.28 1.15 -7.41
CA ILE A 9 7.09 1.93 -7.78
C ILE A 9 7.41 2.93 -8.90
N ALA A 10 8.58 3.58 -8.85
CA ALA A 10 8.99 4.53 -9.88
C ALA A 10 9.05 3.92 -11.30
N LYS A 11 9.32 2.61 -11.39
CA LYS A 11 9.51 1.88 -12.66
C LYS A 11 8.21 1.39 -13.31
N ILE A 12 7.10 1.35 -12.56
CA ILE A 12 5.81 0.89 -13.10
C ILE A 12 5.12 2.02 -13.89
N LYS A 13 4.10 1.68 -14.67
CA LYS A 13 3.27 2.68 -15.37
C LYS A 13 2.52 3.55 -14.37
N ASP A 14 2.23 4.79 -14.74
CA ASP A 14 1.38 5.66 -13.93
C ASP A 14 -0.07 5.15 -13.93
N GLY A 15 -0.78 5.35 -12.82
CA GLY A 15 -2.20 5.06 -12.72
C GLY A 15 -2.54 3.57 -12.54
N ILE A 16 -1.59 2.73 -12.13
CA ILE A 16 -1.88 1.32 -11.83
C ILE A 16 -2.66 1.17 -10.51
N ILE A 17 -3.23 -0.02 -10.30
CA ILE A 17 -3.83 -0.42 -9.03
C ILE A 17 -2.97 -1.53 -8.40
N ILE A 18 -2.73 -1.43 -7.08
CA ILE A 18 -1.98 -2.44 -6.32
C ILE A 18 -2.95 -3.23 -5.43
N LEU A 19 -2.89 -4.56 -5.51
CA LEU A 19 -3.63 -5.45 -4.61
C LEU A 19 -2.65 -6.30 -3.79
N ASN A 20 -2.88 -6.43 -2.48
CA ASN A 20 -2.07 -7.29 -1.61
C ASN A 20 -2.91 -8.09 -0.61
N ASN A 21 -2.98 -9.39 -0.87
CA ASN A 21 -3.54 -10.41 0.02
C ASN A 21 -2.46 -11.46 0.38
N SER A 22 -1.19 -11.07 0.33
CA SER A 22 -0.07 -11.97 0.61
C SER A 22 0.48 -11.70 2.02
N ARG A 23 1.42 -10.76 2.16
CA ARG A 23 1.97 -10.37 3.47
C ARG A 23 2.18 -8.86 3.50
N GLY A 24 1.83 -8.24 4.62
CA GLY A 24 1.99 -6.79 4.82
C GLY A 24 3.41 -6.28 4.53
N PRO A 25 4.48 -6.88 5.13
CA PRO A 25 5.86 -6.42 4.94
C PRO A 25 6.44 -6.54 3.52
N LEU A 26 5.66 -6.98 2.53
CA LEU A 26 6.06 -6.91 1.11
C LEU A 26 6.00 -5.48 0.58
N ILE A 27 5.22 -4.61 1.21
CA ILE A 27 5.00 -3.22 0.83
C ILE A 27 5.62 -2.30 1.88
N VAL A 28 6.40 -1.32 1.43
CA VAL A 28 6.78 -0.18 2.26
C VAL A 28 5.60 0.80 2.27
N GLU A 29 4.87 0.84 3.38
CA GLU A 29 3.58 1.53 3.48
C GLU A 29 3.66 3.04 3.28
N GLU A 30 4.76 3.65 3.74
CA GLU A 30 5.07 5.07 3.51
C GLU A 30 5.22 5.38 2.01
N ASP A 31 5.97 4.54 1.29
CA ASP A 31 6.19 4.71 -0.15
C ASP A 31 4.89 4.51 -0.94
N LEU A 32 4.05 3.55 -0.53
CA LEU A 32 2.75 3.35 -1.13
C LEU A 32 1.81 4.54 -0.87
N ARG A 33 1.77 5.06 0.37
CA ARG A 33 1.00 6.28 0.68
C ARG A 33 1.40 7.42 -0.23
N ASP A 34 2.71 7.66 -0.39
CA ASP A 34 3.22 8.75 -1.23
C ASP A 34 2.89 8.54 -2.71
N ALA A 35 2.97 7.31 -3.19
CA ALA A 35 2.60 6.95 -4.56
C ALA A 35 1.10 7.14 -4.84
N LEU A 36 0.24 6.81 -3.88
CA LEU A 36 -1.20 7.05 -3.95
C LEU A 36 -1.53 8.54 -3.94
N ASN A 37 -0.89 9.30 -3.05
CA ASN A 37 -1.14 10.74 -2.91
C ASN A 37 -0.62 11.56 -4.10
N SER A 38 0.46 11.11 -4.73
CA SER A 38 1.00 11.71 -5.96
C SER A 38 0.26 11.29 -7.23
N GLY A 39 -0.57 10.25 -7.17
CA GLY A 39 -1.27 9.69 -8.34
C GLY A 39 -0.43 8.74 -9.20
N LYS A 40 0.81 8.45 -8.81
CA LYS A 40 1.64 7.40 -9.45
C LYS A 40 0.94 6.04 -9.39
N VAL A 41 0.30 5.74 -8.26
CA VAL A 41 -0.63 4.62 -8.08
C VAL A 41 -2.04 5.21 -8.00
N ALA A 42 -2.95 4.72 -8.83
CA ALA A 42 -4.33 5.22 -8.87
C ALA A 42 -5.16 4.73 -7.66
N GLY A 43 -4.83 3.56 -7.12
CA GLY A 43 -5.49 3.00 -5.95
C GLY A 43 -4.80 1.76 -5.40
N ALA A 44 -5.13 1.41 -4.15
CA ALA A 44 -4.65 0.19 -3.51
C ALA A 44 -5.76 -0.53 -2.74
N GLY A 45 -5.77 -1.86 -2.82
CA GLY A 45 -6.62 -2.74 -2.02
C GLY A 45 -5.76 -3.72 -1.23
N LEU A 46 -5.86 -3.70 0.10
CA LEU A 46 -4.95 -4.43 0.99
C LEU A 46 -5.75 -5.21 2.03
N ASP A 47 -5.55 -6.52 2.12
CA ASP A 47 -6.11 -7.32 3.23
C ASP A 47 -5.10 -7.49 4.37
N VAL A 48 -3.82 -7.21 4.10
CA VAL A 48 -2.72 -7.37 5.05
C VAL A 48 -1.92 -6.08 5.17
N VAL A 49 -1.42 -5.81 6.37
CA VAL A 49 -0.55 -4.66 6.67
C VAL A 49 0.67 -5.10 7.50
N SER A 50 1.69 -4.26 7.58
CA SER A 50 3.00 -4.61 8.14
C SER A 50 2.93 -4.92 9.64
N THR A 51 1.95 -4.37 10.34
CA THR A 51 1.65 -4.67 11.74
C THR A 51 0.17 -4.86 11.91
N GLU A 52 -0.21 -6.00 12.48
CA GLU A 52 -1.59 -6.40 12.70
C GLU A 52 -1.82 -6.68 14.20
N PRO A 53 -2.91 -6.16 14.81
CA PRO A 53 -3.93 -5.29 14.22
C PRO A 53 -3.38 -3.94 13.74
N ILE A 54 -4.03 -3.35 12.74
CA ILE A 54 -3.61 -2.06 12.21
C ILE A 54 -3.64 -1.00 13.30
N LYS A 55 -2.55 -0.24 13.41
CA LYS A 55 -2.43 0.87 14.36
C LYS A 55 -3.04 2.14 13.77
N GLY A 56 -3.59 3.02 14.61
CA GLY A 56 -4.23 4.27 14.17
C GLY A 56 -3.27 5.23 13.45
N GLU A 57 -1.96 5.08 13.68
CA GLU A 57 -0.91 5.87 13.04
C GLU A 57 -0.44 5.28 11.71
N ASN A 58 -1.04 4.19 11.21
CA ASN A 58 -0.63 3.58 9.95
C ASN A 58 -0.83 4.57 8.78
N PRO A 59 0.21 4.84 7.97
CA PRO A 59 0.16 5.87 6.93
C PRO A 59 -0.90 5.61 5.85
N LEU A 60 -1.28 4.34 5.63
CA LEU A 60 -2.25 3.95 4.62
C LEU A 60 -3.68 4.33 5.01
N LEU A 61 -3.96 4.57 6.30
CA LEU A 61 -5.27 5.05 6.77
C LEU A 61 -5.59 6.47 6.29
N GLN A 62 -4.56 7.26 5.92
CA GLN A 62 -4.70 8.62 5.41
C GLN A 62 -4.38 8.72 3.91
N ALA A 63 -4.08 7.60 3.25
CA ALA A 63 -3.75 7.58 1.83
C ALA A 63 -5.00 7.72 0.96
N LYS A 64 -4.91 8.47 -0.14
CA LYS A 64 -5.98 8.54 -1.14
C LYS A 64 -6.21 7.18 -1.79
N ASN A 65 -7.47 6.87 -2.13
CA ASN A 65 -7.85 5.69 -2.92
C ASN A 65 -7.30 4.36 -2.36
N CYS A 66 -7.19 4.25 -1.03
CA CYS A 66 -6.73 3.05 -0.34
C CYS A 66 -7.89 2.37 0.39
N ILE A 67 -8.10 1.08 0.13
CA ILE A 67 -9.09 0.25 0.82
C ILE A 67 -8.33 -0.82 1.60
N ILE A 68 -8.63 -0.96 2.89
CA ILE A 68 -8.01 -1.93 3.78
C ILE A 68 -9.09 -2.81 4.42
N THR A 69 -8.92 -4.12 4.36
CA THR A 69 -9.75 -5.10 5.07
C THR A 69 -8.95 -5.76 6.21
N PRO A 70 -9.61 -6.19 7.30
CA PRO A 70 -8.91 -6.62 8.51
C PRO A 70 -8.46 -8.09 8.46
N HIS A 71 -7.68 -8.47 7.44
CA HIS A 71 -7.13 -9.81 7.24
C HIS A 71 -8.18 -10.93 7.29
N ILE A 72 -9.16 -10.84 6.39
CA ILE A 72 -10.32 -11.75 6.32
C ILE A 72 -10.44 -12.50 5.00
N SER A 73 -9.50 -12.32 4.07
CA SER A 73 -9.51 -13.00 2.76
C SER A 73 -8.99 -14.43 2.79
#